data_AF-A0A2T6ZAN6-F1
#
_entry.id   AF-A0A2T6ZAN6-F1
#
_cell.length_a   1.000
_cell.length_b   1.000
_cell.length_c   1.000
_cell.angle_alpha   90.00
_cell.angle_beta   90.00
_cell.angle_gamma   90.00
#
_symmetry.space_group_name_H-M   'P 1'
#
loop_
_entity.id
_entity.type
_entity.pdbx_description
1 polymer ?
#
loop_
_entity_poly.entity_id
_entity_poly.type
_entity_poly.pdbx_seq_one_letter_code
_entity_poly.pdbx_strand_id
1 'polypeptide(L)'
;MAPGYLWRHLKRPGVCGRIGDEKAAWRNLHRIEHDRLLPTRITRAERRREANKAKTQKKLRASKFELRARNMGITEKSLIAQKVAIWEGTYAAEQSRDSIGVGIPYSIPFWSLL
;
A
#
# COMPACT_ATOMS: atom_id res chain seq x y z
N MET A 1 16.41 -4.73 -21.74
CA MET A 1 15.12 -4.57 -22.48
C MET A 1 14.22 -3.65 -21.66
N ALA A 2 13.84 -2.47 -22.16
CA ALA A 2 13.08 -1.50 -21.37
C ALA A 2 11.65 -2.01 -21.08
N PRO A 3 11.12 -1.90 -19.83
CA PRO A 3 9.81 -2.43 -19.44
C PRO A 3 8.63 -1.94 -20.32
N GLY A 4 8.78 -0.78 -20.97
CA GLY A 4 7.77 -0.21 -21.85
C GLY A 4 7.63 -0.90 -23.20
N TYR A 5 8.70 -1.52 -23.73
CA TYR A 5 8.69 -2.16 -25.04
C TYR A 5 7.94 -3.50 -25.01
N LEU A 6 8.25 -4.34 -24.02
CA LEU A 6 7.56 -5.61 -23.77
C LEU A 6 6.05 -5.41 -23.62
N TRP A 7 5.64 -4.36 -22.90
CA TRP A 7 4.22 -4.08 -22.71
C TRP A 7 3.49 -3.63 -23.98
N ARG A 8 4.14 -2.79 -24.80
CA ARG A 8 3.57 -2.37 -26.09
C ARG A 8 3.40 -3.57 -27.02
N HIS A 9 4.35 -4.51 -26.98
CA HIS A 9 4.32 -5.75 -27.75
C HIS A 9 3.19 -6.68 -27.28
N LEU A 10 3.02 -6.87 -25.96
CA LEU A 10 1.93 -7.68 -25.40
C LEU A 10 0.54 -7.11 -25.69
N LYS A 11 0.38 -5.77 -25.66
CA LYS A 11 -0.90 -5.11 -25.93
C LYS A 11 -1.25 -5.08 -27.43
N ARG A 12 -0.25 -5.02 -28.30
CA ARG A 12 -0.40 -5.01 -29.76
C ARG A 12 0.65 -5.92 -30.38
N PRO A 13 0.43 -7.25 -30.34
CA PRO A 13 1.35 -8.19 -30.95
C PRO A 13 1.48 -7.88 -32.44
N GLY A 14 2.72 -7.70 -32.89
CA GLY A 14 3.02 -7.62 -34.32
C GLY A 14 2.58 -8.90 -35.00
N VAL A 15 1.81 -8.78 -36.08
CA VAL A 15 1.27 -9.93 -36.83
C VAL A 15 1.94 -10.10 -38.20
N CYS A 16 3.00 -9.32 -38.45
CA CYS A 16 3.65 -9.26 -39.75
C CYS A 16 4.20 -10.65 -40.14
N GLY A 17 3.82 -11.13 -41.33
CA GLY A 17 4.26 -12.41 -41.87
C GLY A 17 3.57 -13.67 -41.33
N ARG A 18 2.61 -13.56 -40.38
CA ARG A 18 1.91 -14.74 -39.82
C ARG A 18 0.52 -14.93 -40.43
N ILE A 19 0.27 -16.12 -41.00
CA ILE A 19 -0.98 -16.48 -41.69
C ILE A 19 -1.60 -17.73 -41.04
N GLY A 20 -2.92 -17.91 -41.15
CA GLY A 20 -3.61 -19.12 -40.70
C GLY A 20 -3.49 -19.39 -39.20
N ASP A 21 -3.24 -20.65 -38.85
CA ASP A 21 -3.22 -21.14 -37.47
C ASP A 21 -2.07 -20.57 -36.64
N GLU A 22 -0.95 -20.23 -37.26
CA GLU A 22 0.19 -19.57 -36.60
C GLU A 22 -0.20 -18.21 -36.02
N LYS A 23 -1.07 -17.48 -36.72
CA LYS A 23 -1.61 -16.20 -36.25
C LYS A 23 -2.52 -16.40 -35.05
N ALA A 24 -3.30 -17.48 -35.02
CA ALA A 24 -4.18 -17.82 -33.90
C ALA A 24 -3.38 -18.25 -32.67
N ALA A 25 -2.40 -19.16 -32.85
CA ALA A 25 -1.49 -19.60 -31.80
C ALA A 25 -0.70 -18.43 -31.21
N TRP A 26 -0.18 -17.54 -32.06
CA TRP A 26 0.54 -16.34 -31.64
C TRP A 26 -0.30 -15.39 -30.78
N ARG A 27 -1.55 -15.13 -31.19
CA ARG A 27 -2.50 -14.30 -30.41
C ARG A 27 -2.84 -14.94 -29.07
N ASN A 28 -3.01 -16.27 -29.03
CA ASN A 28 -3.33 -16.99 -27.81
C ASN A 28 -2.17 -16.93 -26.80
N LEU A 29 -0.93 -17.15 -27.26
CA LEU A 29 0.28 -17.02 -26.45
C LEU A 29 0.40 -15.62 -25.83
N HIS A 30 0.17 -14.56 -26.63
CA HIS A 30 0.23 -13.18 -26.14
C HIS A 30 -0.85 -12.85 -25.12
N ARG A 31 -2.06 -13.41 -25.28
CA ARG A 31 -3.14 -13.27 -24.31
C ARG A 31 -2.75 -13.90 -22.97
N ILE A 32 -2.23 -15.13 -23.00
CA ILE A 32 -1.79 -15.85 -21.79
C ILE A 32 -0.66 -15.09 -21.07
N GLU A 33 0.34 -14.59 -21.80
CA GLU A 33 1.42 -13.78 -21.21
C GLU A 33 0.92 -12.46 -20.65
N HIS A 34 0.00 -11.78 -21.34
CA HIS A 34 -0.62 -10.56 -20.85
C HIS A 34 -1.36 -10.82 -19.53
N ASP A 35 -2.19 -11.86 -19.48
CA ASP A 35 -3.00 -12.20 -18.31
C ASP A 35 -2.13 -12.65 -17.13
N ARG A 36 -1.02 -13.35 -17.40
CA ARG A 36 -0.01 -13.69 -16.38
C ARG A 36 0.68 -12.46 -15.77
N LEU A 37 0.85 -11.39 -16.55
CA LEU A 37 1.56 -10.19 -16.13
C LEU A 37 0.65 -9.11 -15.54
N LEU A 38 -0.67 -9.19 -15.74
CA LEU A 38 -1.66 -8.29 -15.15
C LEU A 38 -1.60 -8.22 -13.60
N PRO A 39 -1.51 -9.34 -12.84
CA PRO A 39 -1.47 -9.31 -11.37
C PRO A 39 -0.21 -8.64 -10.81
N THR A 40 0.91 -8.75 -11.53
CA THR A 40 2.19 -8.14 -11.16
C THR A 40 2.15 -6.61 -11.31
N ARG A 41 1.10 -6.10 -11.97
CA ARG A 41 0.97 -4.72 -12.41
C ARG A 41 0.08 -3.91 -11.48
N ILE A 42 0.44 -3.84 -10.18
CA ILE A 42 -0.06 -2.75 -9.34
C ILE A 42 0.38 -1.45 -10.04
N THR A 43 -0.56 -0.79 -10.70
CA THR A 43 -0.24 0.35 -11.55
C THR A 43 0.28 1.49 -10.69
N ARG A 44 1.07 2.40 -11.27
CA ARG A 44 1.52 3.59 -10.52
C ARG A 44 0.33 4.39 -9.97
N ALA A 45 -0.78 4.42 -10.72
CA ALA A 45 -2.02 5.05 -10.28
C ALA A 45 -2.64 4.34 -9.07
N GLU A 46 -2.62 3.02 -9.05
CA GLU A 46 -3.15 2.20 -7.97
C GLU A 46 -2.29 2.26 -6.71
N ARG A 47 -0.96 2.20 -6.84
CA ARG A 47 -0.05 2.48 -5.70
C ARG A 47 -0.30 3.86 -5.11
N ARG A 48 -0.53 4.86 -5.95
CA ARG A 48 -0.90 6.22 -5.50
C ARG A 48 -2.26 6.24 -4.80
N ARG A 49 -3.26 5.51 -5.31
CA ARG A 49 -4.58 5.39 -4.67
C ARG A 49 -4.47 4.76 -3.29
N GLU A 50 -3.75 3.64 -3.17
CA GLU A 50 -3.55 2.97 -1.88
C GLU A 50 -2.74 3.83 -0.90
N ALA A 51 -1.66 4.48 -1.36
CA ALA A 51 -0.92 5.44 -0.53
C ALA A 51 -1.79 6.62 -0.07
N ASN A 52 -2.67 7.13 -0.94
CA ASN A 52 -3.60 8.19 -0.59
C ASN A 52 -4.64 7.72 0.42
N LYS A 53 -5.19 6.51 0.26
CA LYS A 53 -6.11 5.90 1.24
C LYS A 53 -5.44 5.75 2.60
N ALA A 54 -4.22 5.19 2.64
CA ALA A 54 -3.44 5.04 3.87
C ALA A 54 -3.18 6.41 4.55
N LYS A 55 -2.81 7.44 3.76
CA LYS A 55 -2.62 8.80 4.25
C LYS A 55 -3.89 9.41 4.84
N THR A 56 -5.04 9.21 4.19
CA THR A 56 -6.34 9.68 4.68
C THR A 56 -6.74 8.97 5.97
N GLN A 57 -6.58 7.64 6.03
CA GLN A 57 -6.85 6.88 7.26
C GLN A 57 -5.94 7.32 8.41
N LYS A 58 -4.66 7.59 8.14
CA LYS A 58 -3.73 8.13 9.15
C LYS A 58 -4.22 9.48 9.69
N LYS A 59 -4.63 10.41 8.82
CA LYS A 59 -5.19 11.70 9.23
C LYS A 59 -6.48 11.57 10.06
N LEU A 60 -7.39 10.69 9.66
CA LEU A 60 -8.64 10.45 10.40
C LEU A 60 -8.37 9.93 11.81
N ARG A 61 -7.39 9.03 11.95
CA ARG A 61 -6.98 8.48 13.25
C ARG A 61 -6.34 9.53 14.14
N ALA A 62 -5.41 10.32 13.60
CA ALA A 62 -4.83 11.46 14.31
C ALA A 62 -5.92 12.44 14.77
N SER A 63 -6.84 12.83 13.90
CA SER A 63 -7.93 13.76 14.25
C SER A 63 -8.87 13.20 15.32
N LYS A 64 -9.21 11.91 15.26
CA LYS A 64 -10.01 11.24 16.31
C LYS A 64 -9.29 11.26 17.66
N PHE A 65 -7.97 11.09 17.65
CA PHE A 65 -7.16 11.18 18.86
C PHE A 65 -7.12 12.60 19.42
N GLU A 66 -6.87 13.60 18.58
CA GLU A 66 -6.91 15.02 18.99
C GLU A 66 -8.26 15.40 19.61
N LEU A 67 -9.36 14.95 19.01
CA LEU A 67 -10.71 15.19 19.54
C LEU A 67 -10.88 14.56 20.93
N ARG A 68 -10.40 13.33 21.13
CA ARG A 68 -10.44 12.67 22.44
C ARG A 68 -9.60 13.43 23.46
N ALA A 69 -8.38 13.84 23.11
CA ALA A 69 -7.50 14.62 23.98
C ALA A 69 -8.18 15.91 24.47
N ARG A 70 -8.82 16.65 23.56
CA ARG A 70 -9.58 17.86 23.90
C ARG A 70 -10.76 17.57 24.82
N ASN A 71 -11.50 16.49 24.57
CA ASN A 71 -12.63 16.09 25.42
C ASN A 71 -12.20 15.71 26.85
N MET A 72 -10.92 15.41 27.08
CA MET A 72 -10.37 15.14 28.41
C MET A 72 -9.68 16.35 29.03
N GLY A 73 -9.82 17.54 28.42
CA GLY A 73 -9.24 18.78 28.93
C GLY A 73 -7.78 19.02 28.51
N ILE A 74 -7.19 18.15 27.69
CA ILE A 74 -5.86 18.39 27.12
C ILE A 74 -6.02 19.38 25.95
N THR A 75 -5.69 20.64 26.21
CA THR A 75 -5.78 21.73 25.22
C THR A 75 -4.42 22.15 24.67
N GLU A 76 -3.33 21.77 25.35
CA GLU A 76 -1.97 22.08 24.93
C GLU A 76 -1.58 21.30 23.66
N LYS A 77 -1.39 22.02 22.56
CA LYS A 77 -1.17 21.42 21.23
C LYS A 77 0.13 20.60 21.15
N SER A 78 1.16 21.00 21.89
CA SER A 78 2.46 20.31 22.01
C SER A 78 2.29 18.90 22.57
N LEU A 79 1.55 18.76 23.67
CA LEU A 79 1.27 17.48 24.33
C LEU A 79 0.44 16.56 23.44
N ILE A 80 -0.55 17.11 22.74
CA ILE A 80 -1.37 16.33 21.78
C ILE A 80 -0.48 15.81 20.64
N ALA A 81 0.35 16.67 20.05
CA ALA A 81 1.25 16.29 18.96
C ALA A 81 2.27 15.22 19.39
N GLN A 82 2.85 15.35 20.59
CA GLN A 82 3.78 14.38 21.16
C GLN A 82 3.11 13.01 21.36
N LYS A 83 1.90 12.98 21.93
CA LYS A 83 1.14 11.74 22.16
C LYS A 83 0.73 11.07 20.84
N VAL A 84 0.30 11.85 19.84
CA VAL A 84 0.01 11.33 18.50
C VAL A 84 1.27 10.72 17.86
N ALA A 85 2.43 11.35 18.01
CA ALA A 85 3.69 10.83 17.48
C ALA A 85 4.09 9.48 18.11
N ILE A 86 3.96 9.35 19.44
CA ILE A 86 4.24 8.09 20.16
C ILE A 86 3.28 6.98 19.72
N TRP A 87 1.98 7.30 19.63
CA TRP A 87 0.97 6.35 19.20
C TRP A 87 1.16 5.90 17.74
N GLU A 88 1.49 6.81 16.83
CA GLU A 88 1.83 6.46 15.44
C GLU A 88 3.06 5.56 15.34
N GLY A 89 4.08 5.80 16.17
CA GLY A 89 5.29 4.97 16.23
C GLY A 89 5.00 3.53 16.69
N THR A 90 4.18 3.38 17.74
CA THR A 90 3.76 2.05 18.24
C THR A 90 2.89 1.30 17.23
N TYR A 91 1.93 2.00 16.60
CA TYR A 91 1.07 1.40 15.57
C TYR A 91 1.85 0.94 14.34
N ALA A 92 2.83 1.73 13.89
CA ALA A 92 3.70 1.34 12.77
C ALA A 92 4.54 0.09 13.11
N ALA A 93 5.06 -0.01 14.33
CA ALA A 93 5.81 -1.17 14.79
C ALA A 93 4.93 -2.43 14.85
N GLU A 94 3.68 -2.31 15.30
CA GLU A 94 2.72 -3.42 15.36
C GLU A 94 2.35 -3.95 13.98
N GLN A 95 2.19 -3.08 12.97
CA GLN A 95 1.93 -3.49 11.58
C GLN A 95 3.13 -4.17 10.89
N SER A 96 4.35 -3.95 11.39
CA SER A 96 5.57 -4.55 10.83
C SER A 96 5.91 -5.93 11.40
N ARG A 97 5.12 -6.45 12.35
CA ARG A 97 5.48 -7.61 13.18
C ARG A 97 5.21 -8.99 12.54
N ASP A 98 5.51 -9.11 11.24
CA ASP A 98 5.81 -10.37 10.56
C ASP A 98 7.27 -10.32 10.07
N SER A 99 8.22 -10.39 10.99
CA SER A 99 9.55 -10.98 10.79
C SER A 99 10.43 -10.84 12.04
N ILE A 100 10.64 -11.99 12.70
CA ILE A 100 11.73 -12.29 13.64
C ILE A 100 11.56 -11.71 15.06
N GLY A 101 11.37 -12.63 16.00
CA GLY A 101 11.13 -12.35 17.41
C GLY A 101 12.36 -11.85 18.17
N VAL A 102 12.10 -10.98 19.14
CA VAL A 102 12.76 -10.95 20.45
C VAL A 102 11.71 -10.50 21.47
N GLY A 103 11.72 -11.13 22.64
CA GLY A 103 10.62 -11.14 23.60
C GLY A 103 10.45 -9.88 24.47
N ILE A 104 9.16 -9.59 24.75
CA ILE A 104 8.48 -9.31 26.05
C ILE A 104 9.15 -8.34 27.06
N PRO A 105 8.41 -7.64 27.96
CA PRO A 105 7.02 -7.14 27.96
C PRO A 105 6.98 -5.61 28.14
N TYR A 106 5.96 -4.94 27.62
CA TYR A 106 5.12 -4.01 28.37
C TYR A 106 4.06 -3.58 27.35
N SER A 107 2.94 -4.29 27.34
CA SER A 107 1.69 -3.66 26.93
C SER A 107 1.44 -2.57 27.95
N ILE A 108 2.00 -1.38 27.72
CA ILE A 108 1.56 -0.19 28.42
C ILE A 108 0.08 -0.09 28.09
N PRO A 109 -0.82 -0.25 29.07
CA PRO A 109 -2.24 -0.10 28.82
C PRO A 109 -2.41 1.28 28.19
N PHE A 110 -3.22 1.36 27.13
CA PHE A 110 -3.57 2.62 26.45
C PHE A 110 -3.92 3.77 27.43
N TRP A 111 -4.35 3.42 28.64
CA TRP A 111 -4.65 4.28 29.80
C TRP A 111 -3.45 5.00 30.43
N SER A 112 -2.23 4.47 30.33
CA SER A 112 -1.04 5.09 30.97
C SER A 112 -0.41 6.20 30.13
N LEU A 113 -0.88 6.40 28.90
CA LEU A 113 -0.43 7.46 27.98
C LEU A 113 -1.47 8.57 27.82
N LEU A 114 -2.58 8.53 28.56
CA LEU A 114 -3.67 9.50 28.52
C LEU A 114 -3.50 10.59 29.56
#